data_AF-A0A0K2TH12-F1
#
_entry.id   AF-A0A0K2TH12-F1
#
_cell.length_a   1.000
_cell.length_b   1.000
_cell.length_c   1.000
_cell.angle_alpha   90.00
_cell.angle_beta   90.00
_cell.angle_gamma   90.00
#
_symmetry.space_group_name_H-M   'P 1'
#
loop_
_entity.id
_entity.type
_entity.pdbx_description
1 polymer ?
#
loop_
_entity_poly.entity_id
_entity_poly.type
_entity_poly.pdbx_seq_one_letter_code
_entity_poly.pdbx_strand_id
1 'polypeptide(L)' 'NNALFSLVKMSNFVPTNYDVRTSLIFCYQLKKNASQAHQILVEAYGGNVLSRVQCFRCFEKFQSGDFDLRNEDK' A
#
# COMPACT_ATOMS: atom_id res chain seq x y z
N ASN A 1 5.30 -2.43 -26.04
CA ASN A 1 5.85 -1.39 -25.13
C ASN A 1 5.76 -1.83 -23.66
N ASN A 2 6.47 -2.90 -23.27
CA ASN A 2 6.55 -3.34 -21.87
C ASN A 2 8.00 -3.32 -21.32
N ALA A 3 8.97 -2.89 -22.13
CA ALA A 3 10.38 -2.88 -21.73
C ALA A 3 10.77 -1.68 -20.85
N LEU A 4 9.96 -0.61 -20.82
CA LEU A 4 10.23 0.57 -19.99
C LEU A 4 9.88 0.35 -18.50
N PHE A 5 8.98 -0.58 -18.19
CA PHE A 5 8.51 -0.83 -16.82
C PHE A 5 9.52 -1.61 -15.96
N SER A 6 10.57 -2.19 -16.56
CA SER A 6 11.58 -2.98 -15.84
C SER A 6 12.83 -2.17 -15.44
N LEU A 7 12.92 -0.88 -15.79
CA LEU A 7 14.12 -0.07 -15.60
C LEU A 7 13.89 1.18 -14.73
N VAL A 8 13.09 1.06 -13.67
CA VAL A 8 13.21 1.97 -12.53
C VAL A 8 13.85 1.15 -11.42
N LYS A 9 15.10 1.47 -11.09
CA LYS A 9 15.78 1.02 -9.87
C LYS A 9 14.76 1.04 -8.73
N MET A 10 14.35 -0.13 -8.25
CA MET A 10 13.68 -0.22 -6.95
C MET A 10 14.63 0.44 -5.95
N SER A 11 14.16 1.47 -5.26
CA SER A 11 14.92 2.05 -4.16
C SER A 11 15.27 0.94 -3.16
N ASN A 12 16.46 0.97 -2.55
CA ASN A 12 16.80 0.05 -1.44
C ASN A 12 15.96 0.28 -0.18
N PHE A 13 14.89 1.07 -0.28
CA PHE A 13 13.95 1.32 0.80
C PHE A 13 13.13 0.06 1.04
N VAL A 14 13.29 -0.49 2.24
CA VAL A 14 12.47 -1.58 2.75
C VAL A 14 11.40 -0.95 3.64
N PRO A 15 10.13 -0.89 3.20
CA PRO A 15 9.09 -0.26 3.99
C PRO A 15 8.83 -1.08 5.26
N THR A 16 8.70 -0.38 6.39
CA THR A 16 8.15 -0.94 7.61
C THR A 16 6.62 -1.01 7.52
N ASN A 17 5.97 -1.73 8.43
CA ASN A 17 4.51 -1.75 8.53
C ASN A 17 3.90 -0.34 8.66
N TYR A 18 4.58 0.57 9.38
CA TYR A 18 4.15 1.96 9.54
C TYR A 18 4.18 2.72 8.21
N ASP A 19 5.22 2.50 7.40
CA ASP A 19 5.36 3.12 6.08
C ASP A 19 4.24 2.66 5.14
N VAL A 20 3.95 1.34 5.13
CA VAL A 20 2.88 0.77 4.31
C VAL A 20 1.51 1.34 4.72
N ARG A 21 1.23 1.40 6.02
CA ARG A 21 -0.05 1.91 6.54
C ARG A 21 -0.23 3.40 6.27
N THR A 22 0.83 4.20 6.45
CA THR A 22 0.83 5.63 6.11
C THR A 22 0.57 5.84 4.62
N SER A 23 1.22 5.05 3.75
CA SER A 23 1.01 5.09 2.30
C SER A 23 -0.40 4.66 1.88
N LEU A 24 -1.02 3.70 2.59
CA LEU A 24 -2.42 3.32 2.38
C LEU A 24 -3.37 4.48 2.73
N ILE A 25 -3.14 5.19 3.85
CA ILE A 25 -3.93 6.37 4.22
C ILE A 25 -3.77 7.46 3.17
N PHE A 26 -2.54 7.72 2.70
CA PHE A 26 -2.29 8.66 1.62
C PHE A 26 -3.09 8.29 0.35
N CYS A 27 -3.07 7.04 -0.07
CA CYS A 27 -3.86 6.57 -1.21
C CYS A 27 -5.38 6.76 -0.99
N TYR A 28 -5.87 6.51 0.22
CA TYR A 28 -7.27 6.73 0.59
C TYR A 28 -7.66 8.21 0.52
N GLN A 29 -6.81 9.12 1.01
CA GLN A 29 -7.02 10.57 0.91
C GLN A 29 -7.05 11.04 -0.55
N LEU A 30 -6.25 10.42 -1.42
CA LEU A 30 -6.28 10.61 -2.87
C LEU A 30 -7.52 10.00 -3.57
N LYS A 31 -8.51 9.52 -2.81
CA LYS A 31 -9.73 8.88 -3.30
C LYS A 31 -9.46 7.67 -4.21
N LYS A 32 -8.32 7.00 -4.04
CA LYS A 32 -8.07 5.71 -4.68
C LYS A 32 -8.92 4.64 -4.01
N ASN A 33 -9.30 3.62 -4.77
CA ASN A 33 -9.89 2.40 -4.19
C ASN A 33 -8.79 1.42 -3.74
N ALA A 34 -9.16 0.40 -2.97
CA ALA A 34 -8.22 -0.58 -2.41
C ALA A 34 -7.39 -1.30 -3.48
N SER A 35 -7.98 -1.62 -4.64
CA SER A 35 -7.27 -2.27 -5.74
C SER A 35 -6.20 -1.36 -6.35
N GLN A 36 -6.51 -0.08 -6.54
CA GLN A 36 -5.56 0.92 -7.05
C GLN A 36 -4.44 1.16 -6.04
N ALA A 37 -4.75 1.29 -4.75
CA ALA A 37 -3.75 1.48 -3.71
C ALA A 37 -2.78 0.30 -3.62
N HIS A 38 -3.31 -0.93 -3.67
CA HIS A 38 -2.48 -2.15 -3.71
C HIS A 38 -1.52 -2.17 -4.91
N GLN A 39 -2.00 -1.81 -6.10
CA GLN A 39 -1.15 -1.74 -7.31
C GLN A 39 -0.04 -0.71 -7.15
N ILE A 40 -0.37 0.50 -6.69
CA ILE A 40 0.61 1.57 -6.45
C ILE A 40 1.68 1.13 -5.45
N LEU A 41 1.28 0.47 -4.36
CA LEU A 41 2.19 0.00 -3.31
C LEU A 41 3.11 -1.13 -3.81
N VAL A 42 2.57 -2.09 -4.56
CA VAL A 42 3.36 -3.18 -5.15
C VAL A 42 4.35 -2.66 -6.19
N GLU A 43 3.95 -1.65 -6.98
CA GLU A 43 4.82 -1.02 -7.96
C GLU A 43 5.93 -0.20 -7.28
N ALA A 44 5.62 0.51 -6.19
CA ALA A 44 6.58 1.36 -5.48
C ALA A 44 7.56 0.56 -4.59
N TYR A 45 7.07 -0.47 -3.90
CA TYR A 45 7.82 -1.18 -2.86
C TYR A 45 8.15 -2.64 -3.19
N GLY A 46 7.55 -3.20 -4.24
CA GLY A 46 7.73 -4.59 -4.66
C GLY A 46 6.58 -5.51 -4.25
N GLY A 47 6.50 -6.67 -4.91
CA GLY A 47 5.37 -7.61 -4.86
C GLY A 47 5.02 -8.22 -3.50
N ASN A 48 5.90 -8.12 -2.51
CA ASN A 48 5.72 -8.75 -1.20
C ASN A 48 5.34 -7.77 -0.09
N VAL A 49 5.06 -6.50 -0.40
CA VAL A 49 4.85 -5.47 0.61
C VAL A 49 3.53 -5.62 1.39
N LEU A 50 2.46 -6.08 0.73
CA LEU A 50 1.12 -6.18 1.32
C LEU A 50 0.25 -7.12 0.47
N SER A 51 -0.49 -8.03 1.10
CA SER A 51 -1.47 -8.84 0.38
C SER A 51 -2.72 -8.02 0.01
N ARG A 52 -3.43 -8.44 -1.04
CA ARG A 52 -4.72 -7.83 -1.42
C ARG A 52 -5.73 -7.84 -0.28
N VAL A 53 -5.81 -8.94 0.47
CA VAL A 53 -6.75 -9.07 1.60
C VAL A 53 -6.45 -8.04 2.70
N GLN A 54 -5.17 -7.88 3.06
CA GLN A 54 -4.77 -6.88 4.05
C GLN A 54 -5.09 -5.45 3.58
N CYS A 55 -4.85 -5.14 2.29
CA CYS A 55 -5.21 -3.84 1.73
C CYS A 55 -6.71 -3.55 1.83
N PHE A 56 -7.56 -4.54 1.55
CA PHE A 56 -9.02 -4.35 1.62
C PHE A 56 -9.49 -4.16 3.07
N ARG A 57 -9.02 -4.99 4.01
CA ARG A 57 -9.31 -4.81 5.45
C ARG A 57 -8.89 -3.43 5.96
N CYS A 58 -7.74 -2.95 5.48
CA CYS A 58 -7.26 -1.61 5.81
C CYS A 58 -8.23 -0.52 5.36
N PHE A 59 -8.78 -0.65 4.15
CA PHE A 59 -9.72 0.30 3.56
C PHE A 59 -11.10 0.26 4.24
N GLU A 60 -11.57 -0.91 4.65
CA GLU A 60 -12.81 -1.04 5.45
C GLU A 60 -12.69 -0.26 6.76
N LYS A 61 -11.53 -0.33 7.44
CA LYS A 61 -11.27 0.48 8.66
C LYS A 61 -11.27 1.98 8.38
N PHE A 62 -10.68 2.42 7.27
CA PHE A 62 -10.68 3.84 6.90
C PHE A 62 -12.09 4.36 6.62
N GLN A 63 -12.98 3.52 6.08
CA GLN A 63 -14.38 3.87 5.88
C GLN A 63 -15.13 4.04 7.21
N SER A 64 -14.77 3.28 8.25
CA SER A 64 -15.28 3.48 9.62
C SER A 64 -14.58 4.62 10.37
N GLY A 65 -13.66 5.35 9.74
CA GLY A 65 -12.91 6.44 10.36
C GLY A 65 -11.74 5.99 11.25
N ASP A 66 -11.39 4.71 11.22
CA ASP A 66 -10.24 4.16 11.95
C ASP A 66 -8.97 4.24 11.09
N PHE A 67 -8.12 5.20 11.44
CA PHE A 67 -6.83 5.45 10.81
C PHE A 67 -5.65 5.01 11.67
N ASP A 68 -5.85 4.09 12.64
CA ASP A 68 -4.75 3.63 13.47
C ASP A 68 -3.63 3.05 12.61
N LEU A 69 -2.43 3.58 12.84
CA LEU A 69 -1.18 3.23 12.17
C LEU A 69 -0.53 2.00 12.78
N ARG A 70 -0.97 1.60 13.98
CA ARG A 70 -0.54 0.36 14.62
C ARG A 70 -1.14 -0.80 13.83
N ASN A 71 -0.27 -1.62 13.23
CA ASN A 71 -0.71 -2.91 12.72
C ASN A 71 -1.30 -3.68 13.90
N GLU A 72 -2.56 -4.07 13.79
CA GLU A 72 -3.16 -5.07 14.67
C GLU A 72 -2.68 -6.49 14.31
N ASP A 73 -1.42 -6.62 13.90
CA ASP A 73 -0.80 -7.92 13.66
C ASP A 73 -0.53 -8.55 15.03
N LYS A 74 -1.49 -9.37 15.46
CA LYS A 74 -1.18 -10.68 16.05
C LYS A 74 -1.43 -11.75 14.99
#